data_AF-A0A328SPC9-F1
#
_entry.id   AF-A0A328SPC9-F1
#
_cell.length_a   1.000
_cell.length_b   1.000
_cell.length_c   1.000
_cell.angle_alpha   90.00
_cell.angle_beta   90.00
_cell.angle_gamma   90.00
#
_symmetry.space_group_name_H-M   'P 1'
#
loop_
_entity.id
_entity.type
_entity.pdbx_description
1 polymer ?
#
loop_
_entity_poly.entity_id
_entity_poly.type
_entity_poly.pdbx_seq_one_letter_code
_entity_poly.pdbx_strand_id
1 'polypeptide(L)'
;MKSMHKILIILVVFIILISSGLYLSDGSKLFSDSNNEYNRTELTDKLAIDMNNWNYDAEYDVYYQIGLVYCANPETTEYESLAIHVPGKYFDATRNENGTYTCTVNEDNQVGNFTAKNAPWIMQIRTPSYTEHKAPTSYNSTLIKSFTSNGMIFISPGCRGKENGDTYNGGAPWGVT
;
A
#
# COMPACT_ATOMS: atom_id res chain seq x y z
N MET A 1 -58.32 35.43 -5.75
CA MET A 1 -57.51 35.17 -6.96
C MET A 1 -55.99 35.20 -6.78
N LYS A 2 -55.39 35.94 -5.82
CA LYS A 2 -53.92 35.98 -5.63
C LYS A 2 -53.30 34.77 -4.91
N SER A 3 -54.08 33.95 -4.21
CA SER A 3 -53.60 32.74 -3.50
C SER A 3 -53.44 31.52 -4.44
N MET A 4 -54.36 31.35 -5.39
CA MET A 4 -54.31 30.24 -6.36
C MET A 4 -53.16 30.37 -7.38
N HIS A 5 -52.72 31.60 -7.70
CA HIS A 5 -51.55 31.83 -8.54
C HIS A 5 -50.22 31.42 -7.86
N LYS A 6 -50.11 31.54 -6.53
CA LYS A 6 -48.91 31.14 -5.80
C LYS A 6 -48.78 29.62 -5.68
N ILE A 7 -49.90 28.92 -5.51
CA ILE A 7 -49.93 27.45 -5.47
C ILE A 7 -49.63 26.85 -6.86
N LEU A 8 -50.13 27.46 -7.94
CA LEU A 8 -49.84 27.02 -9.31
C LEU A 8 -48.37 27.24 -9.71
N ILE A 9 -47.75 28.34 -9.27
CA ILE A 9 -46.33 28.61 -9.54
C ILE A 9 -45.41 27.66 -8.76
N ILE A 10 -45.74 27.32 -7.51
CA ILE A 10 -44.94 26.37 -6.71
C ILE A 10 -45.02 24.94 -7.27
N LEU A 11 -46.16 24.52 -7.80
CA LEU A 11 -46.32 23.20 -8.42
C LEU A 11 -45.60 23.08 -9.78
N VAL A 12 -45.54 24.15 -10.56
CA VAL A 12 -44.80 24.18 -11.84
C VAL A 12 -43.27 24.18 -11.61
N VAL A 13 -42.77 24.83 -10.55
CA VAL A 13 -41.34 24.81 -10.21
C VAL A 13 -40.90 23.44 -9.66
N PHE A 14 -41.78 22.70 -8.99
CA PHE A 14 -41.47 21.35 -8.48
C PHE A 14 -41.43 20.28 -9.58
N ILE A 15 -42.15 20.49 -10.70
CA ILE A 15 -42.18 19.56 -11.85
C ILE A 15 -40.96 19.76 -12.78
N ILE A 16 -40.40 20.97 -12.84
CA ILE A 16 -39.21 21.27 -13.67
C ILE A 16 -37.90 20.76 -13.02
N LEU A 17 -37.89 20.46 -11.72
CA LEU A 17 -36.72 19.94 -11.01
C LEU A 17 -36.51 18.41 -11.14
N ILE A 18 -37.38 17.69 -11.86
CA ILE A 18 -37.29 16.23 -12.03
C ILE A 18 -36.80 15.84 -13.44
N SER A 19 -36.59 16.80 -14.37
CA SER A 19 -36.19 16.49 -15.76
C SER A 19 -34.72 16.75 -16.12
N SER A 20 -33.84 16.96 -15.14
CA SER A 20 -32.38 16.92 -15.35
C SER A 20 -31.79 15.66 -14.72
N GLY A 21 -32.27 14.50 -15.18
CA GLY A 21 -31.51 13.27 -15.10
C GLY A 21 -30.49 13.22 -16.24
N LEU A 22 -29.28 12.75 -15.92
CA LEU A 22 -28.05 12.67 -16.73
C LEU A 22 -27.24 13.99 -16.79
N TYR A 23 -25.96 14.07 -16.44
CA TYR A 23 -24.90 13.06 -16.35
C TYR A 23 -23.98 13.36 -15.15
N LEU A 24 -23.94 12.48 -14.16
CA LEU A 24 -22.70 12.24 -13.42
C LEU A 24 -21.99 11.14 -14.20
N SER A 25 -20.89 11.47 -14.87
CA SER A 25 -19.94 10.46 -15.31
C SER A 25 -19.29 9.90 -14.06
N ASP A 26 -19.93 8.92 -13.44
CA ASP A 26 -19.21 7.99 -12.59
C ASP A 26 -18.16 7.33 -13.49
N GLY A 27 -16.88 7.54 -13.20
CA GLY A 27 -15.74 6.99 -13.95
C GLY A 27 -15.64 5.46 -13.84
N SER A 28 -16.69 4.79 -13.37
CA SER A 28 -16.78 3.36 -13.15
C SER A 28 -17.36 2.63 -14.37
N LYS A 29 -16.77 2.84 -15.55
CA LYS A 29 -16.88 1.86 -16.64
C LYS A 29 -15.81 2.09 -17.69
N LEU A 30 -14.68 1.41 -17.51
CA LEU A 30 -14.00 0.63 -18.56
C LEU A 30 -12.89 -0.24 -17.93
N PHE A 31 -13.27 -1.16 -17.04
CA PHE A 31 -12.66 -2.49 -16.98
C PHE A 31 -13.81 -3.44 -16.64
N SER A 32 -14.01 -4.49 -17.44
CA SER A 32 -14.94 -5.54 -17.06
C SER A 32 -14.31 -6.27 -15.88
N ASP A 33 -14.81 -6.05 -14.67
CA ASP A 33 -14.60 -7.00 -13.58
C ASP A 33 -15.26 -8.30 -14.03
N SER A 34 -14.45 -9.21 -14.58
CA SER A 34 -14.73 -10.62 -14.46
C SER A 34 -14.96 -10.88 -12.97
N ASN A 35 -16.13 -11.41 -12.60
CA ASN A 35 -16.55 -11.71 -11.24
C ASN A 35 -15.59 -12.68 -10.51
N ASN A 36 -14.40 -12.22 -10.16
CA ASN A 36 -13.56 -12.80 -9.14
C ASN A 36 -13.85 -11.99 -7.88
N GLU A 37 -14.88 -12.38 -7.14
CA GLU A 37 -15.02 -11.95 -5.76
C GLU A 37 -13.85 -12.56 -4.98
N TYR A 38 -12.74 -11.82 -4.90
CA TYR A 38 -11.56 -12.26 -4.18
C TYR A 38 -11.95 -12.40 -2.70
N ASN A 39 -11.70 -13.59 -2.14
CA ASN A 39 -11.95 -13.84 -0.73
C ASN A 39 -11.00 -12.96 0.11
N ARG A 40 -11.55 -11.91 0.70
CA ARG A 40 -10.79 -10.94 1.52
C ARG A 40 -10.05 -11.62 2.67
N THR A 41 -10.65 -12.65 3.29
CA THR A 41 -10.02 -13.40 4.37
C THR A 41 -8.79 -14.13 3.85
N GLU A 42 -8.91 -14.82 2.71
CA GLU A 42 -7.77 -15.50 2.08
C GLU A 42 -6.65 -14.53 1.70
N LEU A 43 -7.00 -13.35 1.17
CA LEU A 43 -6.00 -12.31 0.86
C LEU A 43 -5.33 -11.76 2.11
N THR A 44 -6.06 -11.62 3.20
CA THR A 44 -5.51 -11.15 4.48
C THR A 44 -4.50 -12.16 5.01
N ASP A 45 -4.84 -13.46 4.99
CA ASP A 45 -3.92 -14.51 5.44
C ASP A 45 -2.63 -14.58 4.60
N LYS A 46 -2.73 -14.24 3.30
CA LYS A 46 -1.59 -14.28 2.37
C LYS A 46 -0.74 -13.01 2.34
N LEU A 47 -1.34 -11.83 2.55
CA LEU A 47 -0.72 -10.52 2.29
C LEU A 47 -0.58 -9.64 3.53
N ALA A 48 -1.09 -10.06 4.68
CA ALA A 48 -0.98 -9.28 5.90
C ALA A 48 0.47 -9.16 6.36
N ILE A 49 0.80 -8.01 6.93
CA ILE A 49 2.00 -7.82 7.73
C ILE A 49 1.77 -8.52 9.07
N ASP A 50 2.70 -9.38 9.48
CA ASP A 50 2.60 -10.08 10.75
C ASP A 50 3.03 -9.16 11.90
N MET A 51 2.07 -8.55 12.58
CA MET A 51 2.37 -7.63 13.69
C MET A 51 3.05 -8.29 14.90
N ASN A 52 3.18 -9.63 14.91
CA ASN A 52 3.82 -10.38 15.99
C ASN A 52 5.25 -10.85 15.66
N ASN A 53 5.77 -10.56 14.46
CA ASN A 53 7.02 -11.14 13.97
C ASN A 53 7.98 -10.10 13.37
N TRP A 54 8.11 -8.94 14.02
CA TRP A 54 9.03 -7.90 13.59
C TRP A 54 10.47 -8.18 14.03
N ASN A 55 11.43 -7.98 13.13
CA ASN A 55 12.83 -7.84 13.52
C ASN A 55 13.10 -6.41 13.98
N TYR A 56 14.14 -6.22 14.77
CA TYR A 56 14.49 -4.92 15.33
C TYR A 56 15.99 -4.65 15.19
N ASP A 57 16.30 -3.47 14.66
CA ASP A 57 17.64 -2.89 14.64
C ASP A 57 17.75 -1.86 15.76
N ALA A 58 18.45 -2.25 16.83
CA ALA A 58 18.64 -1.41 18.00
C ALA A 58 19.63 -0.26 17.79
N GLU A 59 20.50 -0.32 16.79
CA GLU A 59 21.47 0.75 16.51
C GLU A 59 20.77 1.97 15.90
N TYR A 60 19.82 1.72 14.99
CA TYR A 60 19.12 2.77 14.26
C TYR A 60 17.66 2.96 14.67
N ASP A 61 17.17 2.21 15.66
CA ASP A 61 15.79 2.25 16.15
C ASP A 61 14.80 2.02 14.99
N VAL A 62 14.87 0.82 14.37
CA VAL A 62 14.04 0.46 13.20
C VAL A 62 13.48 -0.95 13.36
N TYR A 63 12.17 -1.08 13.15
CA TYR A 63 11.51 -2.38 12.98
C TYR A 63 11.43 -2.75 11.50
N TYR A 64 11.64 -4.02 11.18
CA TYR A 64 11.57 -4.47 9.79
C TYR A 64 11.04 -5.89 9.61
N GLN A 65 10.45 -6.13 8.45
CA GLN A 65 10.12 -7.46 7.93
C GLN A 65 10.60 -7.55 6.47
N ILE A 66 11.22 -8.67 6.12
CA ILE A 66 11.79 -8.94 4.79
C ILE A 66 11.11 -10.20 4.24
N GLY A 67 10.81 -10.20 2.94
CA GLY A 67 10.21 -11.35 2.26
C GLY A 67 8.68 -11.37 2.31
N LEU A 68 8.05 -10.23 2.57
CA LEU A 68 6.59 -10.08 2.49
C LEU A 68 6.15 -10.18 1.04
N VAL A 69 5.25 -11.10 0.69
CA VAL A 69 4.67 -11.17 -0.66
C VAL A 69 3.61 -10.09 -0.83
N TYR A 70 3.58 -9.44 -2.00
CA TYR A 70 2.63 -8.35 -2.27
C TYR A 70 1.53 -8.71 -3.28
N CYS A 71 1.51 -9.96 -3.76
CA CYS A 71 0.43 -10.51 -4.58
C CYS A 71 0.05 -11.92 -4.11
N ALA A 72 -1.22 -12.29 -4.28
CA ALA A 72 -1.77 -13.51 -3.67
C ALA A 72 -1.21 -14.81 -4.26
N ASN A 73 -0.73 -14.75 -5.51
CA ASN A 73 -0.18 -15.88 -6.25
C ASN A 73 1.06 -15.39 -7.01
N PRO A 74 2.21 -15.19 -6.32
CA PRO A 74 3.43 -14.79 -6.98
C PRO A 74 3.92 -15.93 -7.88
N GLU A 75 4.35 -15.56 -9.08
CA GLU A 75 5.12 -16.43 -9.97
C GLU A 75 6.50 -16.72 -9.36
N THR A 76 7.09 -15.73 -8.68
CA THR A 76 8.34 -15.90 -7.92
C THR A 76 8.48 -14.91 -6.78
N THR A 77 8.78 -15.42 -5.58
CA THR A 77 9.02 -14.57 -4.40
C THR A 77 10.37 -13.84 -4.45
N GLU A 78 11.29 -14.21 -5.34
CA GLU A 78 12.56 -13.49 -5.52
C GLU A 78 12.36 -12.06 -6.03
N TYR A 79 11.26 -11.82 -6.74
CA TYR A 79 10.91 -10.52 -7.31
C TYR A 79 9.55 -10.02 -6.84
N GLU A 80 8.65 -10.90 -6.42
CA GLU A 80 7.30 -10.51 -5.97
C GLU A 80 7.17 -10.55 -4.45
N SER A 81 8.24 -10.10 -3.79
CA SER A 81 8.26 -9.83 -2.36
C SER A 81 8.91 -8.48 -2.07
N LEU A 82 8.76 -8.00 -0.85
CA LEU A 82 9.28 -6.72 -0.40
C LEU A 82 9.81 -6.80 1.03
N ALA A 83 10.56 -5.77 1.40
CA ALA A 83 10.84 -5.45 2.79
C ALA A 83 10.18 -4.13 3.19
N ILE A 84 9.66 -4.09 4.42
CA ILE A 84 9.13 -2.88 5.05
C ILE A 84 9.99 -2.52 6.26
N HIS A 85 10.28 -1.23 6.42
CA HIS A 85 11.09 -0.68 7.49
C HIS A 85 10.37 0.51 8.11
N VAL A 86 10.17 0.45 9.41
CA VAL A 86 9.35 1.39 10.18
C VAL A 86 10.22 2.01 11.27
N PRO A 87 10.25 3.35 11.41
CA PRO A 87 10.91 4.01 12.53
C PRO A 87 10.41 3.45 13.88
N GLY A 88 11.33 3.17 14.80
CA GLY A 88 11.04 2.45 16.03
C GLY A 88 9.98 3.11 16.89
N LYS A 89 10.03 4.45 16.99
CA LYS A 89 9.04 5.27 17.68
C LYS A 89 7.58 5.09 17.21
N TYR A 90 7.34 4.56 16.02
CA TYR A 90 5.99 4.31 15.51
C TYR A 90 5.38 3.02 16.05
N PHE A 91 6.12 2.24 16.83
CA PHE A 91 5.61 1.06 17.52
C PHE A 91 5.81 1.13 19.03
N ASP A 92 4.80 0.66 19.75
CA ASP A 92 4.96 0.10 21.08
C ASP A 92 5.18 -1.41 20.93
N ALA A 93 6.33 -1.92 21.38
CA ALA A 93 6.74 -3.28 21.07
C ALA A 93 7.12 -4.09 22.31
N THR A 94 6.78 -5.38 22.29
CA THR A 94 7.19 -6.37 23.28
C THR A 94 8.08 -7.41 22.61
N ARG A 95 9.24 -7.70 23.19
CA ARG A 95 10.16 -8.71 22.68
C ARG A 95 9.61 -10.11 22.94
N ASN A 96 9.59 -10.94 21.91
CA ASN A 96 9.21 -12.35 21.97
C ASN A 96 10.38 -13.24 22.40
N GLU A 97 10.10 -14.46 22.84
CA GLU A 97 11.13 -15.44 23.24
C GLU A 97 12.08 -15.79 22.09
N ASN A 98 11.58 -15.87 20.86
CA ASN A 98 12.34 -16.17 19.65
C ASN A 98 13.23 -14.99 19.16
N GLY A 99 13.18 -13.84 19.84
CA GLY A 99 13.99 -12.66 19.51
C GLY A 99 13.33 -11.66 18.56
N THR A 100 12.16 -11.96 18.02
CA THR A 100 11.32 -11.01 17.27
C THR A 100 10.50 -10.14 18.21
N TYR A 101 9.67 -9.26 17.65
CA TYR A 101 8.87 -8.31 18.41
C TYR A 101 7.40 -8.34 17.97
N THR A 102 6.53 -8.28 18.97
CA THR A 102 5.11 -8.00 18.79
C THR A 102 4.88 -6.51 18.94
N CYS A 103 4.35 -5.88 17.89
CA CYS A 103 4.25 -4.43 17.78
C CYS A 103 2.79 -3.97 17.70
N THR A 104 2.48 -2.85 18.35
CA THR A 104 1.25 -2.08 18.17
C THR A 104 1.61 -0.69 17.65
N VAL A 105 0.82 -0.15 16.72
CA VAL A 105 1.07 1.20 16.17
C VAL A 105 0.92 2.26 17.26
N ASN A 106 1.94 3.10 17.39
CA ASN A 106 1.90 4.32 18.18
C ASN A 106 1.74 5.52 17.23
N GLU A 107 0.55 6.14 17.25
CA GLU A 107 0.22 7.28 16.37
C GLU A 107 0.69 8.64 16.90
N ASP A 108 1.17 8.69 18.14
CA ASP A 108 1.44 9.93 18.86
C ASP A 108 2.92 10.33 18.81
N ASN A 109 3.81 9.35 18.86
CA ASN A 109 5.24 9.57 18.86
C ASN A 109 5.75 10.08 17.50
N GLN A 110 6.72 10.99 17.55
CA GLN A 110 7.27 11.65 16.37
C GLN A 110 8.72 11.27 16.06
N VAL A 111 9.01 11.16 14.77
CA VAL A 111 10.37 11.16 14.20
C VAL A 111 10.43 12.27 13.16
N GLY A 112 11.28 13.27 13.38
CA GLY A 112 11.23 14.51 12.59
C GLY A 112 9.87 15.21 12.77
N ASN A 113 9.17 15.45 11.65
CA ASN A 113 7.87 16.12 11.64
C ASN A 113 6.68 15.16 11.49
N PHE A 114 6.93 13.84 11.54
CA PHE A 114 5.95 12.82 11.23
C PHE A 114 5.63 11.93 12.42
N THR A 115 4.40 11.45 12.47
CA THR A 115 3.97 10.31 13.28
C THR A 115 3.60 9.15 12.37
N ALA A 116 3.31 7.97 12.93
CA ALA A 116 2.83 6.82 12.15
C ALA A 116 1.60 7.15 11.26
N LYS A 117 0.80 8.15 11.65
CA LYS A 117 -0.43 8.55 10.95
C LYS A 117 -0.19 9.32 9.65
N ASN A 118 0.91 10.06 9.56
CA ASN A 118 1.18 10.97 8.44
C ASN A 118 2.58 10.79 7.82
N ALA A 119 3.34 9.79 8.27
CA ALA A 119 4.63 9.46 7.72
C ALA A 119 4.53 9.16 6.21
N PRO A 120 5.41 9.76 5.39
CA PRO A 120 5.54 9.38 3.99
C PRO A 120 6.00 7.92 3.88
N TRP A 121 5.43 7.22 2.90
CA TRP A 121 5.85 5.89 2.51
C TRP A 121 6.72 6.02 1.27
N ILE A 122 8.01 5.72 1.41
CA ILE A 122 8.99 5.79 0.32
C ILE A 122 9.18 4.39 -0.24
N MET A 123 8.85 4.21 -1.52
CA MET A 123 9.06 2.97 -2.24
C MET A 123 10.18 3.17 -3.26
N GLN A 124 11.30 2.47 -3.09
CA GLN A 124 12.41 2.54 -4.03
C GLN A 124 12.32 1.42 -5.07
N ILE A 125 12.10 1.82 -6.33
CA ILE A 125 12.15 0.92 -7.49
C ILE A 125 13.40 1.22 -8.30
N ARG A 126 14.19 0.20 -8.61
CA ARG A 126 15.40 0.33 -9.43
C ARG A 126 15.39 -0.68 -10.58
N THR A 127 14.76 -0.29 -11.68
CA THR A 127 14.62 -1.10 -12.91
C THR A 127 15.26 -0.40 -14.12
N PRO A 128 16.58 -0.06 -14.07
CA PRO A 128 17.24 0.65 -15.16
C PRO A 128 17.13 -0.14 -16.46
N SER A 129 16.77 0.54 -17.56
CA SER A 129 16.56 -0.13 -18.86
C SER A 129 15.60 -1.33 -18.79
N TYR A 130 14.58 -1.28 -17.92
CA TYR A 130 13.59 -2.33 -17.70
C TYR A 130 14.14 -3.65 -17.14
N THR A 131 15.33 -3.63 -16.52
CA THR A 131 15.84 -4.81 -15.80
C THR A 131 15.03 -5.08 -14.55
N GLU A 132 15.06 -6.33 -14.13
CA GLU A 132 14.52 -6.81 -12.87
C GLU A 132 15.19 -6.13 -11.67
N HIS A 133 14.42 -6.00 -10.59
CA HIS A 133 14.88 -5.52 -9.29
C HIS A 133 14.64 -6.65 -8.29
N LYS A 134 15.69 -7.32 -7.82
CA LYS A 134 15.52 -8.40 -6.84
C LYS A 134 14.98 -7.84 -5.53
N ALA A 135 14.06 -8.58 -4.92
CA ALA A 135 13.64 -8.29 -3.56
C ALA A 135 14.83 -8.42 -2.60
N PRO A 136 14.93 -7.58 -1.56
CA PRO A 136 15.97 -7.69 -0.56
C PRO A 136 15.84 -9.03 0.19
N THR A 137 16.95 -9.70 0.42
CA THR A 137 17.04 -10.92 1.26
C THR A 137 17.78 -10.66 2.58
N SER A 138 18.29 -9.45 2.77
CA SER A 138 19.03 -9.04 3.95
C SER A 138 18.81 -7.55 4.26
N TYR A 139 19.06 -7.18 5.50
CA TYR A 139 18.90 -5.83 6.01
C TYR A 139 20.07 -4.93 5.58
N ASN A 140 19.79 -3.74 5.03
CA ASN A 140 20.79 -2.74 4.62
C ASN A 140 20.64 -1.44 5.42
N SER A 141 21.30 -1.38 6.58
CA SER A 141 21.20 -0.28 7.53
C SER A 141 21.50 1.10 6.92
N THR A 142 22.47 1.18 6.00
CA THR A 142 22.91 2.47 5.43
C THR A 142 21.84 3.11 4.55
N LEU A 143 21.22 2.31 3.69
CA LEU A 143 20.11 2.77 2.85
C LEU A 143 18.90 3.14 3.71
N ILE A 144 18.52 2.24 4.63
CA ILE A 144 17.32 2.34 5.43
C ILE A 144 17.37 3.58 6.33
N LYS A 145 18.49 3.82 7.02
CA LYS A 145 18.58 4.95 7.96
C LYS A 145 18.38 6.30 7.29
N SER A 146 18.75 6.44 6.02
CA SER A 146 18.60 7.72 5.29
C SER A 146 17.13 8.16 5.19
N PHE A 147 16.20 7.21 5.23
CA PHE A 147 14.75 7.46 5.23
C PHE A 147 14.16 7.42 6.64
N THR A 148 14.43 6.36 7.40
CA THR A 148 13.76 6.14 8.70
C THR A 148 14.15 7.18 9.76
N SER A 149 15.38 7.68 9.74
CA SER A 149 15.80 8.77 10.65
C SER A 149 15.08 10.11 10.38
N ASN A 150 14.51 10.28 9.19
CA ASN A 150 13.67 11.42 8.82
C ASN A 150 12.17 11.16 9.04
N GLY A 151 11.81 10.05 9.69
CA GLY A 151 10.44 9.67 10.00
C GLY A 151 9.66 9.07 8.83
N MET A 152 10.34 8.67 7.75
CA MET A 152 9.70 8.02 6.61
C MET A 152 9.65 6.50 6.82
N ILE A 153 8.56 5.88 6.37
CA ILE A 153 8.46 4.43 6.25
C ILE A 153 9.10 4.05 4.92
N PHE A 154 10.03 3.09 4.93
CA PHE A 154 10.77 2.70 3.73
C PHE A 154 10.38 1.30 3.26
N ILE A 155 9.89 1.20 2.03
CA ILE A 155 9.58 -0.04 1.34
C ILE A 155 10.62 -0.28 0.25
N SER A 156 11.21 -1.47 0.27
CA SER A 156 12.11 -1.96 -0.77
C SER A 156 11.50 -3.21 -1.41
N PRO A 157 10.72 -3.07 -2.49
CA PRO A 157 10.15 -4.20 -3.19
C PRO A 157 11.10 -4.74 -4.26
N GLY A 158 10.93 -6.02 -4.57
CA GLY A 158 11.36 -6.56 -5.86
C GLY A 158 10.37 -6.20 -6.96
N CYS A 159 10.83 -6.27 -8.21
CA CYS A 159 10.02 -6.18 -9.41
C CYS A 159 10.60 -7.12 -10.47
N ARG A 160 9.74 -7.82 -11.19
CA ARG A 160 10.15 -8.56 -12.39
C ARG A 160 10.63 -7.59 -13.47
N GLY A 161 11.38 -8.09 -14.45
CA GLY A 161 11.88 -7.28 -15.56
C GLY A 161 12.28 -8.09 -16.78
N LYS A 162 12.80 -7.41 -17.79
CA LYS A 162 12.94 -7.94 -19.16
C LYS A 162 13.66 -9.29 -19.25
N GLU A 163 14.70 -9.52 -18.45
CA GLU A 163 15.51 -10.74 -18.49
C GLU A 163 14.83 -11.92 -17.76
N ASN A 164 13.75 -11.66 -17.02
CA ASN A 164 12.97 -12.74 -16.43
C ASN A 164 12.12 -13.50 -17.46
N GLY A 165 11.87 -12.90 -18.64
CA GLY A 165 10.98 -13.39 -19.69
C GLY A 165 11.20 -14.83 -20.15
N ASP A 166 12.41 -15.37 -19.97
CA ASP A 166 12.76 -16.74 -20.38
C ASP A 166 12.37 -17.80 -19.35
N THR A 167 12.15 -17.41 -18.08
CA THR A 167 11.79 -18.34 -16.99
C THR A 167 10.37 -18.11 -16.46
N TYR A 168 9.92 -16.86 -16.46
CA TYR A 168 8.57 -16.45 -16.07
C TYR A 168 8.18 -15.19 -16.85
N ASN A 169 6.91 -14.80 -16.83
CA ASN A 169 6.47 -13.59 -17.55
C ASN A 169 7.19 -12.34 -17.00
N GLY A 170 8.23 -11.87 -17.69
CA GLY A 170 9.09 -10.75 -17.25
C GLY A 170 9.14 -9.55 -18.20
N GLY A 171 8.71 -9.75 -19.45
CA GLY A 171 8.63 -8.67 -20.45
C GLY A 171 7.67 -7.56 -20.03
N ALA A 172 7.54 -6.51 -20.84
CA ALA A 172 6.52 -5.49 -20.59
C ALA A 172 5.13 -6.15 -20.40
N PRO A 173 4.34 -5.75 -19.39
CA PRO A 173 4.47 -4.55 -18.55
C PRO A 173 5.12 -4.78 -17.15
N TRP A 174 5.81 -5.89 -16.90
CA TRP A 174 6.11 -6.34 -15.53
C TRP A 174 7.14 -5.51 -14.74
N GLY A 175 7.87 -4.60 -15.40
CA GLY A 175 8.78 -3.66 -14.73
C GLY A 175 8.10 -2.47 -14.04
N VAL A 176 6.76 -2.35 -14.11
CA VAL A 176 5.97 -1.28 -13.48
C VAL A 176 4.95 -1.78 -12.45
N THR A 177 4.94 -3.08 -12.15
CA THR A 177 4.04 -3.71 -11.16
C THR A 177 4.69 -3.89 -9.81
#